data_AF-A0AAX4JE79-F1
#
_entry.id   AF-A0AAX4JE79-F1
#
_cell.length_a   1.000
_cell.length_b   1.000
_cell.length_c   1.000
_cell.angle_alpha   90.00
_cell.angle_beta   90.00
_cell.angle_gamma   90.00
#
_symmetry.space_group_name_H-M   'P 1'
#
loop_
_entity.id
_entity.type
_entity.pdbx_description
1 polymer ?
#
loop_
_entity_poly.entity_id
_entity_poly.type
_entity_poly.pdbx_seq_one_letter_code
_entity_poly.pdbx_strand_id
1 'polypeptide(L)'
;MPSEEEFLNILKKKEPVKLTYDSPFKIKYFFLKRSDLQIYLKSRLDSSKTSFKDLLKKDFKPANSQCKESFYTYGMIYVNSEKDLYIYNDKLTVKLNFEFFRRYSLFNGQLVAIKGKNFGNNELMVENVHCMPCLDYEETKSNLNCTIKIIGQPSEKINYKSDIVIFIGCDVPENLKKDNSAAYILHIPTMEEQDCIEMYPMNPKPNDKNICVSLNNPCSFKINEKLFCVNTLKVLDLLNDMEIVENENIPKNDPCGDLLFSEDKIQRLCYHLIFQRSFLPILDVKKVKYDFSCLHMPVAPDFYIIRSDLFDPFCRDVGPTKVINIGTKFNWDINISGKTTKMDLLN
;
A
#
# COMPACT_ATOMS: atom_id res chain seq x y z
N MET A 1 47.14 -8.38 -22.80
CA MET A 1 46.50 -8.14 -21.48
C MET A 1 45.52 -6.99 -21.67
N PRO A 2 44.27 -7.08 -21.15
CA PRO A 2 43.35 -5.94 -21.22
C PRO A 2 43.99 -4.73 -20.54
N SER A 3 43.72 -3.54 -21.07
CA SER A 3 44.15 -2.29 -20.44
C SER A 3 43.56 -2.18 -19.03
N GLU A 4 44.20 -1.41 -18.14
CA GLU A 4 43.68 -1.15 -16.79
C GLU A 4 42.25 -0.58 -16.84
N GLU A 5 41.96 0.21 -17.86
CA GLU A 5 40.64 0.78 -18.12
C GLU A 5 39.62 -0.28 -18.59
N GLU A 6 40.01 -1.22 -19.46
CA GLU A 6 39.18 -2.37 -19.82
C GLU A 6 38.93 -3.30 -18.63
N PHE A 7 39.93 -3.51 -17.76
CA PHE A 7 39.79 -4.32 -16.56
C PHE A 7 38.85 -3.67 -15.54
N LEU A 8 38.98 -2.36 -15.32
CA LEU A 8 38.04 -1.58 -14.50
C LEU A 8 36.63 -1.57 -15.11
N ASN A 9 36.49 -1.52 -16.43
CA ASN A 9 35.19 -1.61 -17.10
C ASN A 9 34.58 -3.02 -17.04
N ILE A 10 35.39 -4.07 -17.03
CA ILE A 10 34.96 -5.45 -16.79
C ILE A 10 34.51 -5.62 -15.34
N LEU A 11 35.23 -5.06 -14.36
CA LEU A 11 34.85 -5.07 -12.96
C LEU A 11 33.62 -4.19 -12.66
N LYS A 12 33.40 -3.15 -13.47
CA LYS A 12 32.20 -2.29 -13.42
C LYS A 12 31.02 -2.86 -14.21
N LYS A 13 31.10 -4.07 -14.78
CA LYS A 13 29.95 -4.69 -15.45
C LYS A 13 28.83 -4.87 -14.43
N LYS A 14 27.84 -3.98 -14.51
CA LYS A 14 26.62 -4.02 -13.74
C LYS A 14 25.98 -5.39 -13.92
N GLU A 15 25.72 -6.09 -12.82
CA GLU A 15 24.99 -7.33 -12.87
C GLU A 15 23.64 -7.10 -13.56
N PRO A 16 23.23 -8.00 -14.47
CA PRO A 16 21.96 -7.86 -15.14
C PRO A 16 20.84 -7.86 -14.11
N VAL A 17 19.92 -6.90 -14.23
CA VAL A 17 18.74 -6.83 -13.39
C VAL A 17 17.91 -8.09 -13.58
N LYS A 18 17.47 -8.71 -12.49
CA LYS A 18 16.58 -9.88 -12.51
C LYS A 18 15.18 -9.45 -12.10
N LEU A 19 14.20 -9.69 -12.95
CA LEU A 19 12.80 -9.47 -12.63
C LEU A 19 12.13 -10.80 -12.26
N THR A 20 11.45 -10.85 -11.11
CA THR A 20 10.55 -11.96 -10.75
C THR A 20 9.17 -11.43 -10.37
N TYR A 21 8.12 -12.17 -10.72
CA TYR A 21 6.75 -11.77 -10.43
C TYR A 21 5.87 -13.02 -10.37
N ASP A 22 4.77 -12.94 -9.64
CA ASP A 22 3.76 -14.00 -9.63
C ASP A 22 2.98 -13.96 -10.94
N SER A 23 2.66 -15.14 -11.47
CA SER A 23 1.85 -15.26 -12.67
C SER A 23 0.53 -14.48 -12.51
N PRO A 24 0.20 -13.58 -13.44
CA PRO A 24 -1.03 -12.82 -13.38
C PRO A 24 -2.24 -13.75 -13.30
N PHE A 25 -3.20 -13.43 -12.45
CA PHE A 25 -4.39 -14.24 -12.24
C PHE A 25 -5.64 -13.55 -12.77
N LYS A 26 -6.65 -14.35 -13.13
CA LYS A 26 -7.91 -13.87 -13.71
C LYS A 26 -8.99 -13.76 -12.63
N ILE A 27 -9.34 -12.52 -12.33
CA ILE A 27 -10.46 -12.11 -11.48
C ILE A 27 -11.77 -12.26 -12.25
N LYS A 28 -12.71 -12.99 -11.65
CA LYS A 28 -14.09 -13.11 -12.14
C LYS A 28 -14.94 -11.96 -11.58
N TYR A 29 -15.41 -11.08 -12.46
CA TYR A 29 -16.18 -9.88 -12.08
C TYR A 29 -17.69 -10.09 -12.02
N PHE A 30 -18.22 -11.09 -12.71
CA PHE A 30 -19.67 -11.28 -12.89
C PHE A 30 -20.45 -11.64 -11.61
N PHE A 31 -19.76 -11.94 -10.51
CA PHE A 31 -20.40 -12.37 -9.26
C PHE A 31 -19.72 -11.69 -8.06
N LEU A 32 -20.21 -10.51 -7.68
CA LEU A 32 -19.88 -9.90 -6.39
C LEU A 32 -20.88 -10.42 -5.35
N LYS A 33 -20.42 -11.22 -4.40
CA LYS A 33 -21.28 -11.73 -3.33
C LYS A 33 -21.11 -10.84 -2.10
N ARG A 34 -22.21 -10.57 -1.38
CA ARG A 34 -22.14 -9.92 -0.05
C ARG A 34 -21.22 -10.66 0.92
N SER A 35 -21.08 -11.97 0.77
CA SER A 35 -20.17 -12.79 1.55
C SER A 35 -18.69 -12.43 1.32
N ASP A 36 -18.33 -11.91 0.15
CA ASP A 36 -16.93 -11.64 -0.21
C ASP A 36 -16.34 -10.58 0.72
N LEU A 37 -17.11 -9.51 0.99
CA LEU A 37 -16.73 -8.50 1.99
C LEU A 37 -16.55 -9.14 3.37
N GLN A 38 -17.50 -9.94 3.84
CA GLN A 38 -17.39 -10.58 5.16
C GLN A 38 -16.19 -11.53 5.27
N ILE A 39 -15.88 -12.27 4.21
CA ILE A 39 -14.68 -13.12 4.13
C ILE A 39 -13.43 -12.25 4.19
N TYR A 40 -13.38 -11.18 3.40
CA TYR A 40 -12.26 -10.24 3.38
C TYR A 40 -12.01 -9.60 4.76
N LEU A 41 -13.06 -9.11 5.42
CA LEU A 41 -12.98 -8.53 6.78
C LEU A 41 -12.41 -9.53 7.77
N LYS A 42 -12.95 -10.76 7.76
CA LYS A 42 -12.49 -11.84 8.63
C LYS A 42 -11.02 -12.18 8.36
N SER A 43 -10.63 -12.35 7.11
CA SER A 43 -9.24 -12.66 6.73
C SER A 43 -8.27 -11.56 7.15
N ARG A 44 -8.65 -10.28 7.04
CA ARG A 44 -7.84 -9.15 7.53
C ARG A 44 -7.68 -9.15 9.04
N LEU A 45 -8.78 -9.35 9.78
CA LEU A 45 -8.74 -9.46 11.23
C LEU A 45 -7.84 -10.62 11.67
N ASP A 46 -8.03 -11.81 11.11
CA ASP A 46 -7.30 -13.02 11.47
C ASP A 46 -5.79 -12.90 11.17
N SER A 47 -5.43 -12.40 9.98
CA SER A 47 -4.02 -12.29 9.54
C SER A 47 -3.19 -11.29 10.35
N SER A 48 -3.78 -10.20 10.83
CA SER A 48 -3.03 -9.14 11.54
C SER A 48 -3.09 -9.26 13.07
N LYS A 49 -3.98 -10.09 13.62
CA LYS A 49 -4.18 -10.24 15.07
C LYS A 49 -2.90 -10.60 15.82
N THR A 50 -2.12 -11.52 15.27
CA THR A 50 -0.85 -11.98 15.89
C THR A 50 0.15 -10.83 15.98
N SER A 51 0.31 -10.01 14.94
CA SER A 51 1.23 -8.86 14.95
C SER A 51 0.89 -7.83 16.04
N PHE A 52 -0.40 -7.61 16.33
CA PHE A 52 -0.81 -6.76 17.45
C PHE A 52 -0.60 -7.42 18.82
N LYS A 53 -0.84 -8.74 18.93
CA LYS A 53 -0.55 -9.48 20.18
C LYS A 53 0.93 -9.45 20.52
N ASP A 54 1.80 -9.66 19.54
CA ASP A 54 3.25 -9.70 19.72
C ASP A 54 3.79 -8.32 20.13
N LEU A 55 3.28 -7.26 19.49
CA LEU A 55 3.62 -5.88 19.82
C LEU A 55 3.25 -5.53 21.27
N LEU A 56 2.01 -5.84 21.67
CA LEU A 56 1.48 -5.40 22.96
C LEU A 56 1.83 -6.36 24.10
N LYS A 57 2.13 -7.63 23.80
CA LYS A 57 2.28 -8.72 24.77
C LYS A 57 1.06 -8.82 25.69
N LYS A 58 -0.13 -8.71 25.09
CA LYS A 58 -1.44 -8.74 25.78
C LYS A 58 -2.43 -9.62 25.02
N ASP A 59 -3.35 -10.21 25.77
CA ASP A 59 -4.53 -10.84 25.19
C ASP A 59 -5.65 -9.84 24.93
N PHE A 60 -6.46 -10.15 23.93
CA PHE A 60 -7.61 -9.35 23.54
C PHE A 60 -8.90 -9.94 24.09
N LYS A 61 -9.72 -9.10 24.74
CA LYS A 61 -11.09 -9.41 25.12
C LYS A 61 -12.07 -8.90 24.05
N PRO A 62 -13.28 -9.48 23.95
CA PRO A 62 -14.36 -8.92 23.13
C PRO A 62 -14.63 -7.46 23.48
N ALA A 63 -14.94 -6.61 22.49
CA ALA A 63 -15.10 -5.17 22.71
C ALA A 63 -16.30 -4.84 23.63
N ASN A 64 -17.30 -5.71 23.66
CA ASN A 64 -18.49 -5.59 24.50
C ASN A 64 -18.30 -6.16 25.92
N SER A 65 -17.09 -6.58 26.29
CA SER A 65 -16.81 -7.10 27.63
C SER A 65 -16.98 -6.00 28.67
N GLN A 66 -18.00 -6.11 29.52
CA GLN A 66 -18.21 -5.16 30.61
C GLN A 66 -17.12 -5.35 31.67
N CYS A 67 -16.31 -4.31 31.90
CA CYS A 67 -15.21 -4.34 32.84
C CYS A 67 -14.91 -2.93 33.37
N LYS A 68 -14.80 -2.81 34.70
CA LYS A 68 -14.36 -1.57 35.36
C LYS A 68 -12.87 -1.31 35.16
N GLU A 69 -12.10 -2.37 34.98
CA GLU A 69 -10.66 -2.30 34.69
C GLU A 69 -10.42 -2.18 33.19
N SER A 70 -9.31 -1.52 32.83
CA SER A 70 -8.94 -1.37 31.43
C SER A 70 -8.56 -2.72 30.82
N PHE A 71 -8.99 -2.97 29.60
CA PHE A 71 -8.61 -4.14 28.83
C PHE A 71 -8.22 -3.75 27.41
N TYR A 72 -7.54 -4.68 26.73
CA TYR A 72 -7.26 -4.54 25.31
C TYR A 72 -8.31 -5.29 24.50
N THR A 73 -8.79 -4.66 23.45
CA THR A 73 -9.56 -5.29 22.39
C THR A 73 -8.90 -5.05 21.04
N TYR A 74 -9.23 -5.86 20.05
CA TYR A 74 -8.71 -5.76 18.70
C TYR A 74 -9.86 -5.89 17.73
N GLY A 75 -9.82 -5.12 16.66
CA GLY A 75 -10.89 -5.07 15.70
C GLY A 75 -10.60 -4.10 14.56
N MET A 76 -11.64 -3.81 13.80
CA MET A 76 -11.60 -2.89 12.69
C MET A 76 -12.44 -1.66 13.01
N ILE A 77 -11.93 -0.47 12.71
CA ILE A 77 -12.69 0.76 12.79
C ILE A 77 -13.82 0.74 11.76
N TYR A 78 -15.02 1.01 12.24
CA TYR A 78 -16.18 1.27 11.41
C TYR A 78 -16.66 2.70 11.67
N VAL A 79 -16.93 3.44 10.61
CA VAL A 79 -17.39 4.83 10.67
C VAL A 79 -18.79 4.90 10.08
N ASN A 80 -19.76 5.38 10.85
CA ASN A 80 -21.13 5.56 10.33
C ASN A 80 -21.27 6.87 9.51
N SER A 81 -22.46 7.12 8.99
CA SER A 81 -22.77 8.35 8.23
C SER A 81 -22.66 9.65 9.05
N GLU A 82 -22.76 9.56 10.37
CA GLU A 82 -22.65 10.68 11.32
C GLU A 82 -21.20 10.90 11.79
N LYS A 83 -20.25 10.13 11.27
CA LYS A 83 -18.83 10.10 11.68
C LYS A 83 -18.60 9.61 13.11
N ASP A 84 -19.58 8.93 13.71
CA ASP A 84 -19.34 8.17 14.94
C ASP A 84 -18.39 6.99 14.65
N LEU A 85 -17.49 6.76 15.58
CA LEU A 85 -16.50 5.70 15.51
C LEU A 85 -16.97 4.46 16.28
N TYR A 86 -16.83 3.31 15.64
CA TYR A 86 -17.12 2.00 16.23
C TYR A 86 -15.92 1.08 16.03
N ILE A 87 -15.82 0.06 16.88
CA ILE A 87 -14.96 -1.08 16.65
C ILE A 87 -15.80 -2.31 16.30
N TYR A 88 -15.46 -2.94 15.18
CA TYR A 88 -16.02 -4.20 14.73
C TYR A 88 -15.09 -5.36 15.09
N ASN A 89 -15.58 -6.31 15.88
CA ASN A 89 -14.94 -7.61 16.08
C ASN A 89 -15.97 -8.73 16.23
N ASP A 90 -15.71 -9.89 15.64
CA ASP A 90 -16.54 -11.10 15.77
C ASP A 90 -18.05 -10.87 15.58
N LYS A 91 -18.41 -10.08 14.55
CA LYS A 91 -19.80 -9.68 14.20
C LYS A 91 -20.49 -8.72 15.18
N LEU A 92 -19.77 -8.17 16.14
CA LEU A 92 -20.25 -7.15 17.06
C LEU A 92 -19.66 -5.80 16.69
N THR A 93 -20.45 -4.75 16.91
CA THR A 93 -20.03 -3.34 16.77
C THR A 93 -20.25 -2.63 18.10
N VAL A 94 -19.20 -2.01 18.62
CA VAL A 94 -19.21 -1.29 19.89
C VAL A 94 -18.84 0.16 19.62
N LYS A 95 -19.62 1.12 20.14
CA LYS A 95 -19.32 2.56 19.95
C LYS A 95 -18.03 2.90 20.70
N LEU A 96 -17.18 3.72 20.12
CA LEU A 96 -15.96 4.21 20.73
C LEU A 96 -16.17 5.64 21.23
N ASN A 97 -15.90 5.85 22.51
CA ASN A 97 -15.93 7.18 23.12
C ASN A 97 -14.48 7.69 23.29
N PHE A 98 -14.16 8.76 22.57
CA PHE A 98 -12.85 9.40 22.52
C PHE A 98 -12.74 10.66 23.39
N GLU A 99 -13.70 10.93 24.28
CA GLU A 99 -13.74 12.14 25.12
C GLU A 99 -12.40 12.42 25.84
N PHE A 100 -11.74 11.35 26.31
CA PHE A 100 -10.49 11.41 27.08
C PHE A 100 -9.21 11.06 26.28
N PHE A 101 -9.34 10.65 25.01
CA PHE A 101 -8.20 10.33 24.15
C PHE A 101 -8.36 11.06 22.82
N ARG A 102 -7.77 12.26 22.73
CA ARG A 102 -7.95 13.17 21.59
C ARG A 102 -6.76 13.22 20.63
N ARG A 103 -5.96 12.16 20.60
CA ARG A 103 -4.81 12.06 19.68
C ARG A 103 -4.91 10.79 18.84
N TYR A 104 -5.57 10.89 17.69
CA TYR A 104 -5.79 9.76 16.80
C TYR A 104 -5.95 10.20 15.35
N SER A 105 -5.62 9.30 14.44
CA SER A 105 -5.99 9.39 13.05
C SER A 105 -6.56 8.04 12.61
N LEU A 106 -7.87 8.04 12.35
CA LEU A 106 -8.65 6.83 12.11
C LEU A 106 -9.46 6.92 10.83
N PHE A 107 -9.79 5.78 10.23
CA PHE A 107 -10.64 5.72 9.03
C PHE A 107 -11.40 4.40 8.95
N ASN A 108 -12.47 4.37 8.14
CA ASN A 108 -13.32 3.19 7.97
C ASN A 108 -12.55 2.02 7.34
N GLY A 109 -12.38 0.91 8.06
CA GLY A 109 -11.61 -0.25 7.64
C GLY A 109 -10.24 -0.43 8.30
N GLN A 110 -9.81 0.52 9.13
CA GLN A 110 -8.52 0.46 9.80
C GLN A 110 -8.50 -0.61 10.89
N LEU A 111 -7.52 -1.50 10.86
CA LEU A 111 -7.25 -2.46 11.93
C LEU A 111 -6.53 -1.76 13.08
N VAL A 112 -7.05 -1.94 14.30
CA VAL A 112 -6.52 -1.33 15.51
C VAL A 112 -6.63 -2.27 16.71
N ALA A 113 -5.76 -2.09 17.69
CA ALA A 113 -5.94 -2.54 19.05
C ALA A 113 -6.23 -1.35 19.95
N ILE A 114 -7.26 -1.44 20.78
CA ILE A 114 -7.73 -0.36 21.65
C ILE A 114 -7.60 -0.80 23.09
N LYS A 115 -6.99 0.05 23.92
CA LYS A 115 -7.07 -0.05 25.37
C LYS A 115 -8.23 0.82 25.84
N GLY A 116 -9.13 0.26 26.65
CA GLY A 116 -10.27 1.02 27.15
C GLY A 116 -11.03 0.31 28.25
N LYS A 117 -12.13 0.93 28.68
CA LYS A 117 -13.07 0.42 29.69
C LYS A 117 -14.49 0.45 29.14
N ASN A 118 -15.27 -0.57 29.45
CA ASN A 118 -16.68 -0.64 29.07
C ASN A 118 -17.50 -0.83 30.34
N PHE A 119 -18.14 0.25 30.81
CA PHE A 119 -18.94 0.25 32.03
C PHE A 119 -20.38 -0.23 31.80
N GLY A 120 -20.75 -0.57 30.57
CA GLY A 120 -22.11 -0.89 30.13
C GLY A 120 -22.47 -0.19 28.81
N ASN A 121 -23.70 -0.36 28.34
CA ASN A 121 -24.30 0.40 27.22
C ASN A 121 -23.67 0.21 25.82
N ASN A 122 -22.87 -0.82 25.61
CA ASN A 122 -22.24 -1.10 24.31
C ASN A 122 -21.36 0.06 23.79
N GLU A 123 -20.73 0.77 24.74
CA GLU A 123 -19.80 1.87 24.48
C GLU A 123 -18.47 1.60 25.21
N LEU A 124 -17.34 1.81 24.52
CA LEU A 124 -15.99 1.63 25.02
C LEU A 124 -15.33 3.00 25.21
N MET A 125 -15.03 3.35 26.45
CA MET A 125 -14.24 4.52 26.80
C MET A 125 -12.78 4.26 26.40
N VAL A 126 -12.30 4.98 25.39
CA VAL A 126 -10.96 4.79 24.83
C VAL A 126 -9.92 5.48 25.71
N GLU A 127 -8.89 4.72 26.09
CA GLU A 127 -7.72 5.23 26.83
C GLU A 127 -6.47 5.30 25.94
N ASN A 128 -6.35 4.41 24.95
CA ASN A 128 -5.25 4.40 24.00
C ASN A 128 -5.63 3.66 22.72
N VAL A 129 -5.06 4.07 21.59
CA VAL A 129 -5.20 3.41 20.29
C VAL A 129 -3.85 3.00 19.73
N HIS A 130 -3.73 1.72 19.38
CA HIS A 130 -2.61 1.16 18.66
C HIS A 130 -3.04 0.81 17.24
N CYS A 131 -2.53 1.54 16.24
CA CYS A 131 -2.88 1.36 14.83
C CYS A 131 -1.70 0.86 13.96
N MET A 132 -0.52 0.68 14.58
CA MET A 132 0.71 0.29 13.92
C MET A 132 1.15 -1.08 14.45
N PRO A 133 0.77 -2.20 13.81
CA PRO A 133 1.29 -3.51 14.18
C PRO A 133 2.78 -3.64 13.82
N CYS A 134 3.44 -4.69 14.29
CA CYS A 134 4.74 -5.07 13.76
C CYS A 134 4.66 -5.29 12.24
N LEU A 135 5.57 -4.67 11.49
CA LEU A 135 5.74 -4.89 10.06
C LEU A 135 6.68 -6.07 9.83
N ASP A 136 6.18 -7.10 9.17
CA ASP A 136 7.06 -8.12 8.59
C ASP A 136 7.70 -7.52 7.35
N TYR A 137 9.03 -7.57 7.26
CA TYR A 137 9.79 -7.10 6.11
C TYR A 137 10.85 -8.13 5.76
N GLU A 138 11.15 -8.26 4.47
CA GLU A 138 12.26 -9.10 4.02
C GLU A 138 13.55 -8.28 4.02
N GLU A 139 14.46 -8.57 4.95
CA GLU A 139 15.77 -7.92 4.95
C GLU A 139 16.57 -8.38 3.73
N THR A 140 16.83 -7.45 2.82
CA THR A 140 17.57 -7.69 1.58
C THR A 140 19.02 -7.22 1.75
N LYS A 141 19.96 -8.13 1.50
CA LYS A 141 21.40 -7.86 1.67
C LYS A 141 22.01 -7.17 0.44
N SER A 142 21.36 -7.31 -0.71
CA SER A 142 21.84 -6.76 -1.98
C SER A 142 21.46 -5.29 -2.13
N ASN A 143 22.44 -4.46 -2.48
CA ASN A 143 22.19 -3.11 -2.95
C ASN A 143 21.58 -3.18 -4.35
N LEU A 144 20.46 -2.49 -4.57
CA LEU A 144 19.87 -2.36 -5.89
C LEU A 144 20.49 -1.17 -6.61
N ASN A 145 21.04 -1.42 -7.79
CA ASN A 145 21.44 -0.38 -8.74
C ASN A 145 20.60 -0.57 -10.02
N CYS A 146 19.56 0.23 -10.19
CA CYS A 146 18.57 0.06 -11.25
C CYS A 146 18.00 1.41 -11.70
N THR A 147 17.74 1.51 -12.99
CA THR A 147 17.03 2.60 -13.65
C THR A 147 15.64 2.08 -14.02
N ILE A 148 14.60 2.79 -13.56
CA ILE A 148 13.21 2.44 -13.78
C ILE A 148 12.53 3.66 -14.40
N LYS A 149 11.91 3.50 -15.55
CA LYS A 149 11.04 4.53 -16.11
C LYS A 149 9.59 4.17 -15.83
N ILE A 150 8.82 5.10 -15.29
CA ILE A 150 7.37 4.95 -15.12
C ILE A 150 6.69 5.88 -16.11
N ILE A 151 5.87 5.31 -16.99
CA ILE A 151 5.25 6.00 -18.11
C ILE A 151 3.74 5.98 -17.90
N GLY A 152 3.15 7.16 -17.73
CA GLY A 152 1.70 7.36 -17.73
C GLY A 152 1.19 8.01 -19.02
N GLN A 153 2.08 8.68 -19.77
CA GLN A 153 1.77 9.35 -21.02
C GLN A 153 2.86 9.07 -22.05
N PRO A 154 2.72 8.00 -22.85
CA PRO A 154 3.69 7.66 -23.88
C PRO A 154 3.85 8.80 -24.89
N SER A 155 5.09 9.06 -25.30
CA SER A 155 5.44 10.03 -26.32
C SER A 155 6.66 9.55 -27.10
N GLU A 156 6.77 9.94 -28.38
CA GLU A 156 7.96 9.69 -29.21
C GLU A 156 9.20 10.44 -28.69
N LYS A 157 9.01 11.50 -27.89
CA LYS A 157 10.10 12.28 -27.30
C LYS A 157 10.78 11.57 -26.13
N ILE A 158 10.11 10.57 -25.54
CA ILE A 158 10.64 9.87 -24.37
C ILE A 158 11.70 8.87 -24.82
N ASN A 159 12.90 8.99 -24.27
CA ASN A 159 13.88 7.93 -24.36
C ASN A 159 13.51 6.81 -23.38
N TYR A 160 13.06 5.68 -23.90
CA TYR A 160 12.67 4.51 -23.09
C TYR A 160 13.86 3.63 -22.65
N LYS A 161 15.10 4.03 -22.94
CA LYS A 161 16.29 3.28 -22.52
C LYS A 161 16.41 3.24 -21.00
N SER A 162 16.24 2.06 -20.42
CA SER A 162 16.19 1.83 -18.98
C SER A 162 16.40 0.34 -18.68
N ASP A 163 16.72 -0.05 -17.45
CA ASP A 163 16.69 -1.47 -17.10
C ASP A 163 15.24 -1.97 -17.12
N ILE A 164 14.32 -1.18 -16.56
CA ILE A 164 12.89 -1.49 -16.50
C ILE A 164 12.08 -0.28 -16.96
N VAL A 165 11.02 -0.53 -17.73
CA VAL A 165 9.99 0.46 -18.08
C VAL A 165 8.63 -0.07 -17.64
N ILE A 166 7.88 0.73 -16.89
CA ILE A 166 6.56 0.41 -16.35
C ILE A 166 5.54 1.35 -16.97
N PHE A 167 4.66 0.82 -17.81
CA PHE A 167 3.51 1.54 -18.35
C PHE A 167 2.33 1.40 -17.39
N ILE A 168 1.78 2.53 -16.95
CA ILE A 168 0.65 2.57 -16.02
C ILE A 168 -0.50 3.30 -16.70
N GLY A 169 -1.59 2.59 -16.98
CA GLY A 169 -2.82 3.20 -17.51
C GLY A 169 -2.71 3.73 -18.93
N CYS A 170 -1.77 3.21 -19.71
CA CYS A 170 -1.52 3.64 -21.08
C CYS A 170 -1.01 2.48 -21.93
N ASP A 171 -1.21 2.59 -23.24
CA ASP A 171 -0.74 1.57 -24.17
C ASP A 171 0.77 1.60 -24.35
N VAL A 172 1.35 0.41 -24.54
CA VAL A 172 2.78 0.26 -24.83
C VAL A 172 3.01 0.56 -26.32
N PRO A 173 3.81 1.58 -26.67
CA PRO A 173 4.12 1.91 -28.06
C PRO A 173 4.65 0.71 -28.85
N GLU A 174 4.15 0.50 -30.07
CA GLU A 174 4.50 -0.66 -30.90
C GLU A 174 5.99 -0.71 -31.28
N ASN A 175 6.62 0.44 -31.43
CA ASN A 175 8.06 0.55 -31.74
C ASN A 175 8.93 -0.03 -30.63
N LEU A 176 8.52 0.11 -29.36
CA LEU A 176 9.24 -0.45 -28.21
C LEU A 176 9.12 -1.98 -28.11
N LYS A 177 8.11 -2.57 -28.75
CA LYS A 177 8.01 -4.03 -28.86
C LYS A 177 9.07 -4.61 -29.81
N LYS A 178 9.76 -3.77 -30.59
CA LYS A 178 10.78 -4.18 -31.58
C LYS A 178 12.19 -3.75 -31.19
N ASP A 179 12.33 -2.58 -30.57
CA ASP A 179 13.59 -2.10 -30.04
C ASP A 179 13.88 -2.74 -28.68
N ASN A 180 15.03 -3.37 -28.52
CA ASN A 180 15.54 -3.85 -27.21
C ASN A 180 15.95 -2.66 -26.31
N SER A 181 15.12 -1.62 -26.22
CA SER A 181 15.41 -0.39 -25.49
C SER A 181 15.42 -0.60 -23.98
N ALA A 182 14.66 -1.58 -23.47
CA ALA A 182 14.62 -1.94 -22.07
C ALA A 182 14.85 -3.43 -21.87
N ALA A 183 15.42 -3.81 -20.72
CA ALA A 183 15.56 -5.23 -20.39
C ALA A 183 14.19 -5.84 -20.05
N TYR A 184 13.31 -5.06 -19.40
CA TYR A 184 11.95 -5.48 -19.09
C TYR A 184 10.93 -4.36 -19.33
N ILE A 185 9.78 -4.74 -19.89
CA ILE A 185 8.62 -3.85 -20.08
C ILE A 185 7.44 -4.43 -19.29
N LEU A 186 6.99 -3.69 -18.29
CA LEU A 186 5.81 -3.99 -17.49
C LEU A 186 4.64 -3.13 -17.94
N HIS A 187 3.44 -3.70 -17.95
CA HIS A 187 2.20 -2.95 -18.11
C HIS A 187 1.28 -3.22 -16.94
N ILE A 188 0.73 -2.17 -16.34
CA ILE A 188 -0.16 -2.24 -15.18
C ILE A 188 -1.43 -1.41 -15.49
N PRO A 189 -2.61 -2.04 -15.46
CA PRO A 189 -3.84 -1.38 -15.84
C PRO A 189 -4.33 -0.38 -14.79
N THR A 190 -5.19 0.54 -15.23
CA THR A 190 -5.88 1.53 -14.38
C THR A 190 -7.36 1.59 -14.71
N MET A 191 -8.19 1.93 -13.73
CA MET A 191 -9.65 1.98 -13.92
C MET A 191 -10.08 3.07 -14.90
N GLU A 192 -9.20 4.03 -15.21
CA GLU A 192 -9.47 5.10 -16.17
C GLU A 192 -9.30 4.68 -17.63
N GLU A 193 -8.82 3.46 -17.92
CA GLU A 193 -8.63 2.98 -19.28
C GLU A 193 -9.93 2.53 -19.93
N GLN A 194 -10.16 2.99 -21.16
CA GLN A 194 -11.41 2.77 -21.89
C GLN A 194 -11.71 1.28 -22.15
N ASP A 195 -10.69 0.47 -22.38
CA ASP A 195 -10.83 -0.96 -22.71
C ASP A 195 -10.75 -1.88 -21.48
N CYS A 196 -10.71 -1.30 -20.28
CA CYS A 196 -10.63 -2.06 -19.03
C CYS A 196 -11.98 -2.12 -18.32
N ILE A 197 -12.21 -3.22 -17.61
CA ILE A 197 -13.35 -3.31 -16.71
C ILE A 197 -13.07 -2.39 -15.53
N GLU A 198 -13.95 -1.42 -15.30
CA GLU A 198 -13.85 -0.44 -14.23
C GLU A 198 -14.20 -1.08 -12.87
N MET A 199 -13.39 -2.05 -12.45
CA MET A 199 -13.52 -2.77 -11.19
C MET A 199 -12.15 -3.12 -10.63
N TYR A 200 -11.94 -2.84 -9.35
CA TYR A 200 -10.70 -3.14 -8.64
C TYR A 200 -10.87 -4.36 -7.72
N PRO A 201 -9.91 -5.29 -7.61
CA PRO A 201 -8.68 -5.37 -8.38
C PRO A 201 -8.90 -5.65 -9.87
N MET A 202 -7.93 -5.28 -10.70
CA MET A 202 -7.97 -5.36 -12.16
C MET A 202 -7.18 -6.55 -12.69
N ASN A 203 -7.69 -7.15 -13.76
CA ASN A 203 -7.01 -8.16 -14.55
C ASN A 203 -5.91 -7.53 -15.39
N PRO A 204 -4.82 -8.26 -15.67
CA PRO A 204 -3.86 -7.82 -16.68
C PRO A 204 -4.56 -7.62 -18.03
N LYS A 205 -4.11 -6.64 -18.80
CA LYS A 205 -4.48 -6.55 -20.22
C LYS A 205 -4.02 -7.82 -20.95
N PRO A 206 -4.81 -8.34 -21.90
CA PRO A 206 -4.38 -9.45 -22.75
C PRO A 206 -3.05 -9.13 -23.43
N ASN A 207 -2.07 -10.01 -23.28
CA ASN A 207 -0.77 -9.81 -23.92
C ASN A 207 -0.89 -9.99 -25.44
N ASP A 208 -0.60 -8.93 -26.19
CA ASP A 208 -0.28 -9.03 -27.62
C ASP A 208 1.14 -9.58 -27.81
N LYS A 209 1.28 -10.89 -27.51
CA LYS A 209 2.33 -11.88 -27.86
C LYS A 209 3.83 -11.51 -27.80
N ASN A 210 4.25 -10.26 -27.65
CA ASN A 210 5.65 -9.85 -27.71
C ASN A 210 6.04 -8.96 -26.52
N ILE A 211 6.97 -9.49 -25.71
CA ILE A 211 7.94 -8.80 -24.82
C ILE A 211 7.39 -8.05 -23.60
N CYS A 212 6.09 -7.75 -23.54
CA CYS A 212 5.48 -7.07 -22.39
C CYS A 212 4.90 -8.05 -21.35
N VAL A 213 5.29 -7.87 -20.08
CA VAL A 213 4.62 -8.52 -18.95
C VAL A 213 3.49 -7.62 -18.47
N SER A 214 2.26 -7.99 -18.78
CA SER A 214 1.07 -7.35 -18.23
C SER A 214 0.73 -7.95 -16.86
N LEU A 215 0.70 -7.12 -15.82
CA LEU A 215 0.40 -7.51 -14.43
C LEU A 215 -1.01 -7.07 -14.03
N ASN A 216 -1.52 -7.65 -12.94
CA ASN A 216 -2.75 -7.18 -12.28
C ASN A 216 -2.58 -5.76 -11.70
N ASN A 217 -3.68 -5.14 -11.27
CA ASN A 217 -3.64 -3.98 -10.38
C ASN A 217 -4.55 -4.23 -9.16
N PRO A 218 -4.03 -4.28 -7.93
CA PRO A 218 -2.63 -4.05 -7.57
C PRO A 218 -1.76 -5.24 -7.98
N CYS A 219 -0.44 -5.06 -7.94
CA CYS A 219 0.51 -6.15 -8.14
C CYS A 219 1.76 -6.00 -7.29
N SER A 220 2.47 -7.10 -7.13
CA SER A 220 3.81 -7.17 -6.56
C SER A 220 4.78 -7.88 -7.51
N PHE A 221 6.03 -7.41 -7.53
CA PHE A 221 7.13 -8.05 -8.26
C PHE A 221 8.44 -7.74 -7.54
N LYS A 222 9.49 -8.52 -7.80
CA LYS A 222 10.83 -8.24 -7.28
C LYS A 222 11.79 -7.84 -8.40
N ILE A 223 12.60 -6.85 -8.10
CA ILE A 223 13.75 -6.46 -8.90
C ILE A 223 14.97 -6.87 -8.07
N ASN A 224 15.70 -7.88 -8.56
CA ASN A 224 16.63 -8.69 -7.78
C ASN A 224 15.91 -9.26 -6.55
N GLU A 225 16.25 -8.80 -5.35
CA GLU A 225 15.62 -9.23 -4.09
C GLU A 225 14.63 -8.20 -3.54
N LYS A 226 14.58 -6.99 -4.12
CA LYS A 226 13.77 -5.87 -3.62
C LYS A 226 12.31 -6.02 -4.05
N LEU A 227 11.39 -5.95 -3.10
CA LEU A 227 9.95 -6.06 -3.35
C LEU A 227 9.36 -4.71 -3.75
N PHE A 228 8.77 -4.69 -4.94
CA PHE A 228 8.00 -3.57 -5.47
C PHE A 228 6.52 -3.93 -5.42
N CYS A 229 5.72 -3.00 -4.91
CA CYS A 229 4.28 -3.04 -4.96
C CYS A 229 3.78 -1.86 -5.80
N VAL A 230 2.77 -2.09 -6.63
CA VAL A 230 2.13 -1.03 -7.41
C VAL A 230 0.63 -1.09 -7.18
N ASN A 231 0.05 0.08 -6.90
CA ASN A 231 -1.38 0.24 -6.75
C ASN A 231 -1.83 1.52 -7.45
N THR A 232 -2.63 1.36 -8.50
CA THR A 232 -3.06 2.48 -9.32
C THR A 232 -4.43 3.02 -8.92
N LEU A 233 -5.14 2.34 -8.00
CA LEU A 233 -6.30 2.90 -7.32
C LEU A 233 -5.82 4.04 -6.41
N LYS A 234 -6.52 5.17 -6.43
CA LYS A 234 -6.17 6.39 -5.68
C LYS A 234 -6.49 6.27 -4.18
N VAL A 235 -5.95 5.24 -3.54
CA VAL A 235 -6.23 4.90 -2.13
C VAL A 235 -5.79 6.02 -1.19
N LEU A 236 -4.73 6.74 -1.52
CA LEU A 236 -4.29 7.88 -0.71
C LEU A 236 -5.31 9.03 -0.73
N ASP A 237 -5.98 9.27 -1.87
CA ASP A 237 -7.05 10.27 -1.99
C ASP A 237 -8.27 9.83 -1.17
N LEU A 238 -8.63 8.55 -1.26
CA LEU A 238 -9.70 7.97 -0.44
C LEU A 238 -9.39 8.07 1.07
N LEU A 239 -8.13 7.83 1.47
CA LEU A 239 -7.71 7.99 2.87
C LEU A 239 -7.84 9.44 3.29
N ASN A 240 -7.36 10.39 2.48
CA ASN A 240 -7.46 11.81 2.76
C ASN A 240 -8.90 12.26 3.05
N ASP A 241 -9.87 11.71 2.32
CA ASP A 241 -11.28 12.08 2.43
C ASP A 241 -11.99 11.41 3.61
N MET A 242 -11.54 10.21 4.01
CA MET A 242 -12.17 9.41 5.06
C MET A 242 -11.44 9.48 6.42
N GLU A 243 -10.29 10.14 6.48
CA GLU A 243 -9.51 10.31 7.71
C GLU A 243 -10.28 11.18 8.72
N ILE A 244 -10.48 10.65 9.92
CA ILE A 244 -10.93 11.40 11.09
C ILE A 244 -9.71 11.61 11.99
N VAL A 245 -9.31 12.87 12.14
CA VAL A 245 -8.10 13.26 12.85
C VAL A 245 -8.45 14.14 14.03
N GLU A 246 -7.86 13.82 15.18
CA GLU A 246 -7.76 14.71 16.33
C GLU A 246 -6.32 14.65 16.86
N ASN A 247 -5.72 15.78 17.23
CA ASN A 247 -4.35 15.84 17.76
C ASN A 247 -4.25 16.80 18.94
N GLU A 248 -5.19 16.65 19.88
CA GLU A 248 -5.21 17.37 21.15
C GLU A 248 -4.75 16.47 22.30
N ASN A 249 -4.44 17.07 23.45
CA ASN A 249 -4.17 16.36 24.71
C ASN A 249 -3.13 15.24 24.60
N ILE A 250 -1.91 15.59 24.15
CA ILE A 250 -0.78 14.68 23.96
C ILE A 250 -0.62 13.74 25.17
N PRO A 251 -1.02 12.46 25.04
CA PRO A 251 -0.94 11.52 26.14
C PRO A 251 0.53 11.22 26.45
N LYS A 252 0.84 10.97 27.73
CA LYS A 252 2.14 10.40 28.08
C LYS A 252 2.20 8.97 27.52
N ASN A 253 3.23 8.66 26.74
CA ASN A 253 3.50 7.32 26.19
C ASN A 253 2.47 6.85 25.13
N ASP A 254 2.32 7.65 24.07
CA ASP A 254 1.53 7.32 22.87
C ASP A 254 2.45 7.15 21.65
N PRO A 255 3.11 5.99 21.49
CA PRO A 255 4.06 5.78 20.40
C PRO A 255 3.39 5.83 19.01
N CYS A 256 2.10 5.50 18.91
CA CYS A 256 1.37 5.59 17.64
C CYS A 256 1.10 7.04 17.28
N GLY A 257 0.60 7.86 18.21
CA GLY A 257 0.44 9.30 17.99
C GLY A 257 1.77 10.00 17.74
N ASP A 258 2.83 9.62 18.44
CA ASP A 258 4.17 10.19 18.22
C ASP A 258 4.66 9.94 16.79
N LEU A 259 4.44 8.74 16.24
CA LEU A 259 4.83 8.44 14.86
C LEU A 259 3.86 9.04 13.82
N LEU A 260 2.55 8.98 14.05
CA LEU A 260 1.55 9.52 13.12
C LEU A 260 1.63 11.04 12.98
N PHE A 261 2.01 11.73 14.06
CA PHE A 261 2.02 13.19 14.12
C PHE A 261 3.43 13.77 14.25
N SER A 262 4.48 12.99 13.96
CA SER A 262 5.86 13.51 13.91
C SER A 262 6.12 14.41 12.71
N GLU A 263 5.35 14.23 11.64
CA GLU A 263 5.56 14.88 10.34
C GLU A 263 4.24 15.42 9.75
N ASP A 264 4.25 15.71 8.45
CA ASP A 264 3.10 16.23 7.72
C ASP A 264 1.96 15.21 7.53
N LYS A 265 0.84 15.70 7.00
CA LYS A 265 -0.33 14.87 6.70
C LYS A 265 -0.01 13.75 5.70
N ILE A 266 0.80 14.00 4.68
CA ILE A 266 1.12 13.01 3.65
C ILE A 266 1.85 11.84 4.29
N GLN A 267 2.86 12.12 5.12
CA GLN A 267 3.60 11.10 5.86
C GLN A 267 2.65 10.25 6.73
N ARG A 268 1.72 10.89 7.45
CA ARG A 268 0.70 10.19 8.25
C ARG A 268 -0.17 9.24 7.41
N LEU A 269 -0.63 9.70 6.25
CA LEU A 269 -1.42 8.86 5.34
C LEU A 269 -0.58 7.71 4.76
N CYS A 270 0.71 7.93 4.47
CA CYS A 270 1.62 6.87 4.06
C CYS A 270 1.85 5.83 5.17
N TYR A 271 1.91 6.25 6.45
CA TYR A 271 1.88 5.30 7.57
C TYR A 271 0.65 4.41 7.52
N HIS A 272 -0.54 4.96 7.32
CA HIS A 272 -1.77 4.17 7.21
C HIS A 272 -1.75 3.18 6.05
N LEU A 273 -1.20 3.56 4.89
CA LEU A 273 -1.08 2.65 3.75
C LEU A 273 -0.23 1.42 4.06
N ILE A 274 0.93 1.61 4.70
CA ILE A 274 1.89 0.53 4.96
C ILE A 274 1.46 -0.34 6.13
N PHE A 275 1.12 0.27 7.26
CA PHE A 275 0.82 -0.47 8.49
C PHE A 275 -0.47 -1.29 8.44
N GLN A 276 -1.34 -1.02 7.45
CA GLN A 276 -2.59 -1.75 7.29
C GLN A 276 -2.50 -2.99 6.41
N ARG A 277 -1.31 -3.27 5.84
CA ARG A 277 -0.96 -4.52 5.13
C ARG A 277 -2.00 -4.93 4.10
N SER A 278 -2.57 -3.95 3.41
CA SER A 278 -3.54 -4.13 2.34
C SER A 278 -3.40 -3.05 1.28
N PHE A 279 -3.54 -3.46 0.02
CA PHE A 279 -3.67 -2.54 -1.11
C PHE A 279 -4.98 -1.73 -1.09
N LEU A 280 -5.93 -2.07 -0.23
CA LEU A 280 -7.16 -1.29 -0.04
C LEU A 280 -7.61 -1.39 1.42
N PRO A 281 -7.02 -0.60 2.33
CA PRO A 281 -7.35 -0.70 3.74
C PRO A 281 -8.73 -0.11 4.08
N ILE A 282 -9.32 0.67 3.16
CA ILE A 282 -10.59 1.39 3.32
C ILE A 282 -11.78 0.51 2.91
N LEU A 283 -12.89 0.61 3.63
CA LEU A 283 -14.16 -0.06 3.30
C LEU A 283 -15.15 0.84 2.54
N ASP A 284 -16.19 0.21 2.03
CA ASP A 284 -17.31 0.86 1.33
C ASP A 284 -16.89 1.64 0.06
N VAL A 285 -15.73 1.31 -0.51
CA VAL A 285 -15.25 1.84 -1.78
C VAL A 285 -16.07 1.26 -2.94
N LYS A 286 -16.56 2.14 -3.82
CA LYS A 286 -17.35 1.76 -5.00
C LYS A 286 -16.47 1.03 -6.02
N LYS A 287 -17.10 0.13 -6.80
CA LYS A 287 -16.44 -0.62 -7.89
C LYS A 287 -15.25 -1.47 -7.41
N VAL A 288 -15.35 -2.00 -6.19
CA VAL A 288 -14.36 -2.89 -5.60
C VAL A 288 -14.94 -4.28 -5.39
N LYS A 289 -14.16 -5.30 -5.78
CA LYS A 289 -14.30 -6.68 -5.35
C LYS A 289 -13.34 -6.94 -4.19
N TYR A 290 -13.90 -7.12 -3.00
CA TYR A 290 -13.13 -7.45 -1.80
C TYR A 290 -12.65 -8.90 -1.85
N ASP A 291 -11.45 -9.11 -2.39
CA ASP A 291 -10.77 -10.40 -2.45
C ASP A 291 -9.46 -10.33 -1.66
N PHE A 292 -9.41 -11.02 -0.52
CA PHE A 292 -8.24 -10.99 0.37
C PHE A 292 -6.97 -11.47 -0.32
N SER A 293 -7.07 -12.47 -1.21
CA SER A 293 -5.90 -13.01 -1.92
C SER A 293 -5.21 -11.98 -2.82
N CYS A 294 -5.95 -10.99 -3.30
CA CYS A 294 -5.46 -9.97 -4.22
C CYS A 294 -5.13 -8.65 -3.51
N LEU A 295 -5.82 -8.37 -2.41
CA LEU A 295 -5.74 -7.09 -1.71
C LEU A 295 -4.85 -7.12 -0.47
N HIS A 296 -4.33 -8.28 -0.08
CA HIS A 296 -3.43 -8.42 1.06
C HIS A 296 -1.97 -8.12 0.67
N MET A 297 -1.25 -7.42 1.55
CA MET A 297 0.21 -7.24 1.46
C MET A 297 0.87 -8.11 2.54
N PRO A 298 1.43 -9.29 2.20
CA PRO A 298 1.94 -10.22 3.18
C PRO A 298 3.20 -9.73 3.88
N VAL A 299 3.96 -8.82 3.28
CA VAL A 299 5.12 -8.15 3.89
C VAL A 299 5.12 -6.69 3.46
N ALA A 300 5.80 -5.83 4.21
CA ALA A 300 6.04 -4.45 3.80
C ALA A 300 6.97 -4.45 2.57
N PRO A 301 6.59 -3.78 1.46
CA PRO A 301 7.45 -3.70 0.28
C PRO A 301 8.65 -2.79 0.53
N ASP A 302 9.73 -2.97 -0.21
CA ASP A 302 10.83 -1.99 -0.25
C ASP A 302 10.37 -0.69 -0.94
N PHE A 303 9.56 -0.83 -2.01
CA PHE A 303 9.02 0.28 -2.78
C PHE A 303 7.51 0.10 -2.99
N TYR A 304 6.72 1.11 -2.65
CA TYR A 304 5.29 1.14 -2.91
C TYR A 304 4.94 2.30 -3.84
N ILE A 305 4.70 1.99 -5.11
CA ILE A 305 4.31 2.96 -6.13
C ILE A 305 2.79 3.12 -6.10
N ILE A 306 2.32 4.34 -5.88
CA ILE A 306 0.91 4.70 -5.78
C ILE A 306 0.57 5.88 -6.70
N ARG A 307 -0.72 6.07 -6.94
CA ARG A 307 -1.25 7.26 -7.62
C ARG A 307 -2.13 8.06 -6.67
N SER A 308 -2.06 9.38 -6.83
CA SER A 308 -2.92 10.36 -6.18
C SER A 308 -3.13 11.53 -7.14
N ASP A 309 -4.35 12.03 -7.22
CA ASP A 309 -4.65 13.30 -7.91
C ASP A 309 -4.58 14.51 -6.98
N LEU A 310 -4.74 14.28 -5.67
CA LEU A 310 -4.80 15.35 -4.68
C LEU A 310 -3.42 15.87 -4.26
N PHE A 311 -2.39 15.02 -4.36
CA PHE A 311 -1.05 15.35 -3.92
C PHE A 311 -0.10 15.40 -5.10
N ASP A 312 0.78 16.41 -5.08
CA ASP A 312 1.92 16.45 -5.98
C ASP A 312 2.77 15.18 -5.84
N PRO A 313 3.53 14.82 -6.88
CA PRO A 313 4.45 13.70 -6.82
C PRO A 313 5.43 13.81 -5.65
N PHE A 314 5.67 12.69 -4.96
CA PHE A 314 6.55 12.65 -3.80
C PHE A 314 7.22 11.28 -3.62
N CYS A 315 8.29 11.26 -2.83
CA CYS A 315 8.89 10.06 -2.28
C CYS A 315 9.04 10.22 -0.76
N ARG A 316 8.44 9.32 0.01
CA ARG A 316 8.43 9.32 1.48
C ARG A 316 8.98 8.01 2.03
N ASP A 317 9.71 8.09 3.14
CA ASP A 317 10.22 6.91 3.85
C ASP A 317 9.26 6.54 4.99
N VAL A 318 8.72 5.32 4.96
CA VAL A 318 7.80 4.78 5.96
C VAL A 318 8.36 3.47 6.50
N GLY A 319 9.14 3.57 7.58
CA GLY A 319 9.87 2.43 8.11
C GLY A 319 10.85 1.88 7.05
N PRO A 320 10.75 0.60 6.64
CA PRO A 320 11.59 0.04 5.59
C PRO A 320 11.11 0.37 4.16
N THR A 321 9.93 0.97 4.00
CA THR A 321 9.29 1.16 2.69
C THR A 321 9.48 2.59 2.15
N LYS A 322 9.85 2.71 0.88
CA LYS A 322 9.74 3.96 0.12
C LYS A 322 8.38 4.04 -0.58
N VAL A 323 7.53 4.97 -0.16
CA VAL A 323 6.24 5.25 -0.81
C VAL A 323 6.44 6.32 -1.87
N ILE A 324 6.09 6.00 -3.11
CA ILE A 324 6.31 6.86 -4.28
C ILE A 324 4.95 7.19 -4.90
N ASN A 325 4.53 8.44 -4.78
CA ASN A 325 3.40 8.96 -5.54
C ASN A 325 3.88 9.46 -6.91
N ILE A 326 3.39 8.84 -7.98
CA ILE A 326 3.75 9.23 -9.35
C ILE A 326 2.79 10.25 -9.97
N GLY A 327 1.70 10.61 -9.28
CA GLY A 327 0.60 11.39 -9.85
C GLY A 327 -0.10 10.67 -11.03
N THR A 328 -0.87 11.39 -11.83
CA THR A 328 -1.69 10.76 -12.90
C THR A 328 -1.29 11.10 -14.33
N LYS A 329 -0.45 12.11 -14.53
CA LYS A 329 -0.07 12.62 -15.86
C LYS A 329 1.42 12.87 -16.01
N PHE A 330 2.24 12.17 -15.23
CA PHE A 330 3.69 12.35 -15.21
C PHE A 330 4.39 11.10 -15.70
N ASN A 331 5.52 11.33 -16.35
CA ASN A 331 6.49 10.31 -16.69
C ASN A 331 7.72 10.51 -15.81
N TRP A 332 8.28 9.42 -15.28
CA TRP A 332 9.35 9.46 -14.29
C TRP A 332 10.55 8.66 -14.72
N ASP A 333 11.73 9.19 -14.41
CA ASP A 333 13.00 8.48 -14.39
C ASP A 333 13.41 8.27 -12.93
N ILE A 334 13.40 7.01 -12.49
CA ILE A 334 13.73 6.63 -11.13
C ILE A 334 15.07 5.92 -11.13
N ASN A 335 16.05 6.56 -10.51
CA ASN A 335 17.41 6.05 -10.37
C ASN A 335 17.60 5.56 -8.95
N ILE A 336 17.73 4.24 -8.79
CA ILE A 336 17.99 3.59 -7.50
C ILE A 336 19.47 3.23 -7.47
N SER A 337 20.19 3.73 -6.47
CA SER A 337 21.58 3.37 -6.21
C SER A 337 21.82 3.12 -4.72
N GLY A 338 21.85 1.84 -4.35
CA GLY A 338 21.96 1.42 -2.96
C GLY A 338 20.74 1.88 -2.15
N LYS A 339 20.97 2.78 -1.18
CA LYS A 339 19.91 3.37 -0.33
C LYS A 339 19.31 4.64 -0.91
N THR A 340 19.93 5.22 -1.94
CA THR A 340 19.50 6.47 -2.54
C THR A 340 18.50 6.19 -3.66
N THR A 341 17.41 6.95 -3.67
CA THR A 341 16.42 6.95 -4.75
C THR A 341 16.26 8.38 -5.24
N LYS A 342 16.56 8.60 -6.52
CA LYS A 342 16.35 9.88 -7.19
C LYS A 342 15.22 9.74 -8.20
N MET A 343 14.31 10.71 -8.21
CA MET A 343 13.20 10.77 -9.15
C MET A 343 13.30 12.06 -9.96
N ASP A 344 13.30 11.94 -11.27
CA ASP A 344 13.33 13.06 -12.20
C ASP A 344 12.11 12.99 -13.13
N LEU A 345 11.48 14.13 -13.39
CA LEU A 345 10.40 14.24 -14.36
C LEU A 345 10.96 14.08 -15.78
N LEU A 346 10.30 13.23 -16.58
CA LEU A 346 10.55 13.13 -18.01
C LEU A 346 9.62 14.12 -18.73
N ASN A 347 10.22 15.18 -19.28
CA ASN A 347 9.53 16.21 -20.07
C ASN A 347 9.30 15.81 -21.52
#